data_AF-A0A1T4YH62-F1
#
_entry.id   AF-A0A1T4YH62-F1
#
_cell.length_a   1.000
_cell.length_b   1.000
_cell.length_c   1.000
_cell.angle_alpha   90.00
_cell.angle_beta   90.00
_cell.angle_gamma   90.00
#
_symmetry.space_group_name_H-M   'P 1'
#
loop_
_entity.id
_entity.type
_entity.pdbx_description
1 polymer ?
#
loop_
_entity_poly.entity_id
_entity_poly.type
_entity_poly.pdbx_seq_one_letter_code
_entity_poly.pdbx_strand_id
1 'polypeptide(L)'
;MTTDPIILIPPTHEQSVYGFHVEERLLTRFLEFLEQKGLSPWRPPVPLDKNDANEQPLIQVDVESKATQAMMEDLKTEFLSQE
;
A
#
# COMPACT_ATOMS: atom_id res chain seq x y z
N MET A 1 5.28 18.46 -8.86
CA MET A 1 5.95 17.34 -8.19
C MET A 1 4.84 16.48 -7.65
N THR A 2 4.48 15.40 -8.36
CA THR A 2 3.39 14.51 -7.95
C THR A 2 3.92 13.64 -6.82
N THR A 3 3.61 14.06 -5.59
CA THR A 3 3.89 13.25 -4.41
C THR A 3 2.87 12.11 -4.40
N ASP A 4 3.34 10.91 -4.68
CA ASP A 4 2.47 9.74 -4.82
C ASP A 4 2.08 9.25 -3.43
N PRO A 5 0.81 9.34 -3.03
CA PRO A 5 0.42 9.11 -1.64
C PRO A 5 0.38 7.61 -1.29
N ILE A 6 0.64 6.73 -2.28
CA ILE A 6 0.77 5.28 -2.11
C ILE A 6 1.96 4.74 -2.89
N ILE A 7 2.95 4.20 -2.19
CA ILE A 7 4.16 3.64 -2.83
C ILE A 7 4.08 2.11 -2.76
N LEU A 8 4.13 1.45 -3.92
CA LEU A 8 4.27 0.00 -3.99
C LEU A 8 5.72 -0.39 -3.71
N ILE A 9 5.90 -1.28 -2.74
CA ILE A 9 7.17 -1.85 -2.33
C ILE A 9 7.23 -3.29 -2.82
N PRO A 10 8.12 -3.59 -3.79
CA PRO A 10 8.26 -4.94 -4.28
C PRO A 10 8.79 -5.88 -3.18
N PRO A 11 8.46 -7.18 -3.26
CA PRO A 11 9.01 -8.18 -2.36
C PRO A 11 10.54 -8.19 -2.41
N THR A 12 11.17 -8.30 -1.24
CA THR A 12 12.61 -8.57 -1.13
C THR A 12 12.87 -10.07 -1.33
N HIS A 13 14.11 -10.48 -1.62
CA HIS A 13 14.45 -11.89 -1.85
C HIS A 13 14.09 -12.84 -0.69
N GLU A 14 13.81 -12.31 0.50
CA GLU A 14 13.41 -13.05 1.70
C GLU A 14 11.90 -13.02 1.99
N GLN A 15 11.12 -12.19 1.27
CA GLN A 15 9.70 -11.97 1.54
C GLN A 15 8.86 -12.21 0.28
N SER A 16 7.86 -13.08 0.36
CA SER A 16 6.88 -13.29 -0.73
C SER A 16 5.62 -12.41 -0.59
N VAL A 17 5.76 -11.23 0.01
CA VAL A 17 4.65 -10.29 0.23
C VAL A 17 4.96 -8.95 -0.42
N TYR A 18 3.94 -8.30 -0.98
CA TYR A 18 4.06 -6.94 -1.49
C TYR A 18 3.72 -5.97 -0.36
N GLY A 19 4.54 -4.95 -0.18
CA GLY A 19 4.29 -3.88 0.76
C GLY A 19 3.68 -2.67 0.06
N PHE A 20 2.79 -1.95 0.72
CA PHE A 20 2.36 -0.62 0.30
C PHE A 20 2.72 0.36 1.40
N HIS A 21 3.40 1.46 1.06
CA HIS A 21 3.49 2.62 1.96
C HIS A 21 2.35 3.56 1.63
N VAL A 22 1.43 3.72 2.57
CA VAL A 22 0.20 4.50 2.40
C VAL A 22 0.27 5.66 3.38
N GLU A 23 -0.05 6.88 2.93
CA GLU A 23 -0.22 8.00 3.86
C GLU A 23 -1.29 7.68 4.91
N GLU A 24 -1.04 8.01 6.18
CA GLU A 24 -1.95 7.69 7.29
C GLU A 24 -3.40 8.13 7.03
N ARG A 25 -3.59 9.31 6.40
CA ARG A 25 -4.91 9.85 6.04
C ARG A 25 -5.69 8.96 5.05
N LEU A 26 -5.00 8.17 4.24
CA LEU A 26 -5.58 7.27 3.25
C LEU A 26 -5.69 5.83 3.75
N LEU A 27 -5.06 5.50 4.88
CA LEU A 27 -4.97 4.13 5.39
C LEU A 27 -6.35 3.47 5.50
N THR A 28 -7.31 4.13 6.15
CA THR A 28 -8.64 3.55 6.37
C THR A 28 -9.33 3.23 5.04
N ARG A 29 -9.34 4.18 4.10
CA ARG A 29 -9.94 3.98 2.78
C ARG A 29 -9.23 2.91 1.98
N PHE A 30 -7.90 2.86 2.07
CA PHE A 30 -7.10 1.85 1.39
C PHE A 30 -7.39 0.45 1.92
N LEU A 31 -7.55 0.28 3.24
CA LEU A 31 -7.95 -0.98 3.85
C LEU A 31 -9.35 -1.41 3.42
N GLU A 32 -10.31 -0.49 3.41
CA GLU A 32 -11.67 -0.75 2.92
C GLU A 32 -11.65 -1.15 1.43
N PHE A 33 -10.82 -0.48 0.62
CA PHE A 33 -10.63 -0.82 -0.79
C PHE A 33 -10.04 -2.23 -0.98
N LEU A 34 -9.02 -2.59 -0.20
CA LEU A 34 -8.47 -3.95 -0.22
C LEU A 34 -9.54 -4.98 0.12
N GLU A 35 -10.35 -4.72 1.15
CA GLU A 35 -11.45 -5.62 1.55
C GLU A 35 -12.49 -5.78 0.42
N GLN A 36 -12.86 -4.69 -0.26
CA GLN A 36 -13.75 -4.75 -1.44
C GLN A 36 -13.17 -5.58 -2.60
N LYS A 37 -11.84 -5.63 -2.71
CA LYS A 37 -11.12 -6.46 -3.69
C LYS A 37 -10.92 -7.91 -3.22
N GLY A 38 -11.42 -8.27 -2.05
CA GLY A 38 -11.21 -9.58 -1.45
C GLY A 38 -9.77 -9.81 -1.00
N LEU A 39 -9.04 -8.73 -0.77
CA LEU A 39 -7.68 -8.73 -0.25
C LEU A 39 -7.70 -8.32 1.22
N SER A 40 -6.72 -8.82 1.97
CA SER A 40 -6.54 -8.41 3.36
C SER A 40 -5.04 -8.27 3.63
N PRO A 41 -4.65 -7.33 4.51
CA PRO A 41 -3.28 -7.25 4.96
C PRO A 41 -2.86 -8.59 5.59
N TRP A 42 -1.68 -9.08 5.20
CA TRP A 42 -1.05 -10.26 5.81
C TRP A 42 -0.77 -10.02 7.29
N ARG A 43 -0.45 -8.77 7.65
CA ARG A 43 -0.15 -8.33 9.00
C ARG A 43 -0.85 -7.01 9.29
N PRO A 44 -1.04 -6.66 10.57
CA PRO A 44 -1.49 -5.34 10.96
C PRO A 44 -0.61 -4.25 10.30
N PRO A 45 -1.22 -3.16 9.80
CA PRO A 45 -0.47 -2.02 9.28
C PRO A 45 0.52 -1.49 10.31
N VAL A 46 1.75 -1.21 9.88
CA VAL A 46 2.83 -0.75 10.77
C VAL A 46 3.19 0.69 10.42
N PRO A 47 3.13 1.64 11.36
CA PRO A 47 3.61 2.99 11.11
C PRO A 47 5.12 2.97 10.85
N LEU A 48 5.55 3.69 9.82
CA LEU A 48 6.95 3.84 9.49
C LEU A 48 7.53 5.06 10.21
N ASP A 49 8.79 4.94 10.62
CA ASP A 49 9.59 6.08 11.11
C ASP A 49 10.01 7.02 9.96
N LYS A 50 9.48 6.78 8.74
CA LYS A 50 9.76 7.56 7.53
C LYS A 50 8.49 8.26 7.10
N ASN A 51 8.66 9.52 6.75
CA ASN A 51 7.61 10.31 6.15
C ASN A 51 7.73 10.32 4.62
N ASP A 52 6.63 10.66 3.98
CA ASP A 52 6.59 11.06 2.58
C ASP A 52 7.39 12.37 2.35
N ALA A 53 7.63 12.75 1.09
CA ALA A 53 8.22 14.01 0.69
C ALA A 53 7.48 15.26 1.25
N ASN A 54 6.21 15.14 1.63
CA ASN A 54 5.44 16.18 2.32
C ASN A 54 5.48 16.07 3.86
N GLU A 55 6.42 15.30 4.42
CA GLU A 55 6.54 15.06 5.86
C GLU A 55 5.29 14.40 6.48
N GLN A 56 4.47 13.73 5.67
CA GLN A 56 3.29 12.99 6.13
C GLN A 56 3.71 11.59 6.64
N PRO A 57 3.12 11.12 7.75
CA PRO A 57 3.39 9.78 8.26
C PRO A 57 2.93 8.72 7.26
N LEU A 58 3.82 7.76 6.98
CA LEU A 58 3.53 6.62 6.13
C LEU A 58 3.28 5.37 6.98
N ILE A 59 2.35 4.56 6.52
CA ILE A 59 1.98 3.29 7.13
C ILE A 59 2.28 2.19 6.13
N GLN A 60 3.04 1.18 6.55
CA GLN A 60 3.29 -0.02 5.76
C GLN A 60 2.12 -0.98 5.89
N VAL A 61 1.56 -1.37 4.75
CA VAL A 61 0.53 -2.39 4.60
C VAL A 61 1.09 -3.52 3.76
N ASP A 62 1.37 -4.65 4.40
CA ASP A 62 1.84 -5.85 3.70
C ASP A 62 0.65 -6.69 3.26
N VAL A 63 0.56 -7.00 1.97
CA VAL A 63 -0.49 -7.83 1.39
C VAL A 63 0.10 -9.17 0.98
N GLU A 64 -0.48 -10.27 1.49
CA GLU A 64 -0.10 -11.61 1.07
C GLU A 64 -0.51 -11.79 -0.39
N SER A 65 0.42 -12.23 -1.23
CA SER A 65 0.15 -12.26 -2.65
C SER A 65 0.59 -13.55 -3.31
N LYS A 66 -0.42 -14.28 -3.81
CA LYS A 66 -0.31 -15.05 -5.06
C LYS A 66 -0.43 -14.14 -6.30
N ALA A 67 -0.66 -12.85 -6.11
CA ALA A 67 -0.84 -11.88 -7.18
C ALA A 67 0.50 -11.27 -7.63
N THR A 68 0.52 -10.81 -8.87
CA THR A 68 1.74 -10.32 -9.54
C THR A 68 1.96 -8.84 -9.28
N GLN A 69 3.18 -8.36 -9.53
CA GLN A 69 3.49 -6.93 -9.44
C GLN A 69 2.51 -6.07 -10.26
N ALA A 70 2.16 -6.50 -11.48
CA ALA A 70 1.20 -5.81 -12.32
C ALA A 70 -0.17 -5.66 -11.66
N MET A 71 -0.65 -6.68 -10.94
CA MET A 71 -1.91 -6.59 -10.20
C MET A 71 -1.83 -5.60 -9.03
N MET A 72 -0.68 -5.51 -8.36
CA MET A 72 -0.48 -4.57 -7.26
C MET A 72 -0.36 -3.13 -7.76
N GLU A 73 0.29 -2.92 -8.90
CA GLU A 73 0.35 -1.61 -9.58
C GLU A 73 -1.03 -1.17 -10.09
N ASP A 74 -1.82 -2.11 -10.61
CA ASP A 74 -3.21 -1.86 -11.02
C ASP A 74 -4.09 -1.48 -9.81
N LEU A 75 -4.01 -2.23 -8.70
CA LEU A 75 -4.71 -1.88 -7.46
C LEU A 75 -4.37 -0.48 -6.95
N LYS A 76 -3.08 -0.13 -6.93
CA LYS A 76 -2.63 1.22 -6.58
C LYS A 76 -3.27 2.25 -7.51
N THR A 77 -3.18 2.05 -8.83
CA THR A 77 -3.70 2.99 -9.83
C THR A 77 -5.20 3.16 -9.73
N GLU A 78 -5.93 2.07 -9.49
CA GLU A 78 -7.37 2.07 -9.37
C GLU A 78 -7.83 2.80 -8.10
N PHE A 79 -7.14 2.60 -6.96
CA PHE A 79 -7.41 3.35 -5.74
C PHE A 79 -7.14 4.85 -5.94
N LEU A 80 -6.00 5.21 -6.53
CA LEU A 80 -5.63 6.61 -6.78
C LEU A 80 -6.57 7.31 -7.77
N SER A 81 -7.29 6.56 -8.60
CA SER A 81 -8.31 7.10 -9.50
C SER A 81 -9.65 7.36 -8.80
N GLN A 82 -9.84 6.81 -7.60
CA GLN A 82 -11.05 6.97 -6.78
C GLN A 82 -10.93 8.04 -5.69
N GLU A 83 -9.70 8.51 -5.41
CA GLU A 83 -9.39 9.60 -4.48
C GLU A 83 -9.38 10.98 -5.17
#